data_AF-A0A371BMV1-F1
#
_entry.id   AF-A0A371BMV1-F1
#
_cell.length_a   1.000
_cell.length_b   1.000
_cell.length_c   1.000
_cell.angle_alpha   90.00
_cell.angle_beta   90.00
_cell.angle_gamma   90.00
#
_symmetry.space_group_name_H-M   'P 1'
#
loop_
_entity.id
_entity.type
_entity.pdbx_description
1 polymer ?
#
loop_
_entity_poly.entity_id
_entity_poly.type
_entity_poly.pdbx_seq_one_letter_code
_entity_poly.pdbx_strand_id
1 'polypeptide(L)'
;MVVNGGGAPIDRESAGLKSFLSDLQSMPKFPPSTLRVKVEGRGEVWGRDYFCRFEDVSADHAAPLPATGNARLMAYWGKIDVPQDNGSLFLKGNGMSIMVLPKHKNTVTTSLGLSGVQDLKDWFVIAEGRLNEAGTGGNFYVDVRNLSKIAFIKPKS
;
A
#
# COMPACT_ATOMS: atom_id res chain seq x y z
N MET A 1 31.10 2.09 27.30
CA MET A 1 29.85 2.83 27.59
C MET A 1 29.06 2.97 26.29
N VAL A 2 27.76 3.26 26.37
CA VAL A 2 26.74 3.04 25.31
C VAL A 2 25.73 4.21 25.40
N VAL A 3 24.95 4.63 24.38
CA VAL A 3 24.56 4.03 23.07
C VAL A 3 24.49 5.15 21.98
N ASN A 4 24.36 4.76 20.70
CA ASN A 4 23.51 5.36 19.63
C ASN A 4 24.29 5.72 18.34
N GLY A 5 23.88 5.35 17.12
CA GLY A 5 22.67 4.66 16.67
C GLY A 5 21.57 5.60 16.16
N GLY A 6 21.18 5.48 14.88
CA GLY A 6 20.02 6.17 14.30
C GLY A 6 20.35 7.06 13.10
N GLY A 7 19.51 7.02 12.05
CA GLY A 7 19.61 7.91 10.90
C GLY A 7 19.74 7.24 9.52
N ALA A 8 19.00 6.16 9.25
CA ALA A 8 18.79 5.75 7.86
C ALA A 8 17.90 6.81 7.18
N PRO A 9 18.33 7.44 6.06
CA PRO A 9 17.56 8.50 5.44
C PRO A 9 16.34 7.92 4.70
N ILE A 10 15.16 8.06 5.31
CA ILE A 10 13.86 7.77 4.66
C ILE A 10 13.44 8.95 3.75
N ASP A 11 14.16 10.08 3.78
CA ASP A 11 13.93 11.30 2.98
C ASP A 11 14.25 11.18 1.48
N ARG A 12 13.97 10.02 0.88
CA ARG A 12 13.69 9.85 -0.55
C ARG A 12 12.35 9.18 -0.80
N GLU A 13 11.36 9.45 0.07
CA GLU A 13 9.98 9.54 -0.39
C GLU A 13 9.93 10.42 -1.65
N SER A 14 9.28 9.95 -2.72
CA SER A 14 9.08 10.82 -3.88
C SER A 14 8.20 12.00 -3.43
N ALA A 15 8.70 13.23 -3.57
CA ALA A 15 8.00 14.43 -3.07
C ALA A 15 6.56 14.55 -3.62
N GLY A 16 6.35 14.04 -4.84
CA GLY A 16 5.01 13.90 -5.44
C GLY A 16 4.07 13.01 -4.62
N LEU A 17 4.51 11.82 -4.17
CA LEU A 17 3.67 10.91 -3.39
C LEU A 17 3.27 11.52 -2.04
N LYS A 18 4.19 12.18 -1.32
CA LYS A 18 3.87 12.79 -0.01
C LYS A 18 2.84 13.91 -0.10
N SER A 19 2.99 14.83 -1.07
CA SER A 19 2.00 15.89 -1.30
C SER A 19 0.65 15.30 -1.71
N PHE A 20 0.67 14.29 -2.59
CA PHE A 20 -0.50 13.60 -3.11
C PHE A 20 -1.26 12.76 -2.06
N LEU A 21 -0.56 12.24 -1.04
CA LEU A 21 -1.15 11.54 0.11
C LEU A 21 -1.91 12.46 1.08
N SER A 22 -1.60 13.76 1.10
CA SER A 22 -2.30 14.73 1.96
C SER A 22 -3.70 15.06 1.44
N ASP A 23 -3.84 15.28 0.12
CA ASP A 23 -5.11 15.60 -0.53
C ASP A 23 -6.11 14.42 -0.53
N LEU A 24 -5.57 13.20 -0.46
CA LEU A 24 -6.28 11.92 -0.45
C LEU A 24 -7.39 11.83 0.61
N GLN A 25 -7.24 12.51 1.75
CA GLN A 25 -8.21 12.53 2.85
C GLN A 25 -9.47 13.41 2.60
N SER A 26 -9.64 13.98 1.41
CA SER A 26 -10.68 14.99 1.14
C SER A 26 -11.62 14.69 -0.03
N MET A 27 -11.32 13.68 -0.87
CA MET A 27 -12.01 13.48 -2.15
C MET A 27 -12.90 12.23 -2.19
N PRO A 28 -14.23 12.35 -2.35
CA PRO A 28 -15.15 11.21 -2.47
C PRO A 28 -15.00 10.43 -3.80
N LYS A 29 -14.16 10.92 -4.73
CA LYS A 29 -13.85 10.27 -6.03
C LYS A 29 -12.33 10.28 -6.27
N PHE A 30 -11.59 9.63 -5.38
CA PHE A 30 -10.17 9.37 -5.57
C PHE A 30 -9.92 8.11 -6.44
N PRO A 31 -8.89 8.10 -7.32
CA PRO A 31 -8.11 9.26 -7.77
C PRO A 31 -8.92 10.15 -8.73
N PRO A 32 -8.56 11.44 -8.89
CA PRO A 32 -9.11 12.28 -9.95
C PRO A 32 -8.90 11.63 -11.32
N SER A 33 -9.92 11.65 -12.19
CA SER A 33 -9.86 11.06 -13.54
C SER A 33 -8.83 11.75 -14.45
N THR A 34 -8.44 12.99 -14.11
CA THR A 34 -7.44 13.81 -14.79
C THR A 34 -6.01 13.58 -14.31
N LEU A 35 -5.81 12.83 -13.22
CA LEU A 35 -4.48 12.60 -12.65
C LEU A 35 -3.60 11.81 -13.64
N ARG A 36 -2.34 12.20 -13.74
CA ARG A 36 -1.29 11.47 -14.47
C ARG A 36 -0.18 11.08 -13.50
N VAL A 37 0.32 9.85 -13.60
CA VAL A 37 1.33 9.28 -12.70
C VAL A 37 2.44 8.64 -13.53
N LYS A 38 3.70 8.93 -13.20
CA LYS A 38 4.85 8.26 -13.78
C LYS A 38 5.13 6.97 -12.99
N VAL A 39 4.93 5.82 -13.63
CA VAL A 39 5.06 4.49 -13.04
C VAL A 39 6.26 3.76 -13.65
N GLU A 40 7.08 3.16 -12.80
CA GLU A 40 8.27 2.41 -13.18
C GLU A 40 7.90 1.26 -14.13
N GLY A 41 8.61 1.15 -15.27
CA GLY A 41 8.32 0.13 -16.30
C GLY A 41 7.00 0.30 -17.07
N ARG A 42 6.14 1.26 -16.74
CA ARG A 42 4.88 1.56 -17.46
C ARG A 42 4.85 2.94 -18.13
N GLY A 43 5.74 3.87 -17.73
CA GLY A 43 5.71 5.24 -18.23
C GLY A 43 4.62 6.08 -17.55
N GLU A 44 4.10 7.08 -18.26
CA GLU A 44 3.04 7.95 -17.73
C GLU A 44 1.64 7.39 -18.00
N VAL A 45 0.89 7.11 -16.94
CA VAL A 45 -0.45 6.50 -16.98
C VAL A 45 -1.49 7.37 -16.28
N TRP A 46 -2.77 7.19 -16.57
CA TRP A 46 -3.82 7.85 -15.80
C TRP A 46 -3.90 7.28 -14.38
N GLY A 47 -4.23 8.12 -13.41
CA GLY A 47 -4.40 7.73 -12.01
C GLY A 47 -5.41 6.59 -11.86
N ARG A 48 -6.54 6.67 -12.57
CA ARG A 48 -7.59 5.63 -12.59
C ARG A 48 -7.14 4.28 -13.17
N ASP A 49 -6.06 4.25 -13.96
CA ASP A 49 -5.51 3.04 -14.59
C ASP A 49 -4.35 2.43 -13.76
N TYR A 50 -4.11 3.00 -12.57
CA TYR A 50 -2.97 2.67 -11.70
C TYR A 50 -3.37 2.53 -10.22
N PHE A 51 -4.16 3.44 -9.67
CA PHE A 51 -4.75 3.28 -8.34
C PHE A 51 -6.02 2.46 -8.42
N CYS A 52 -6.13 1.44 -7.57
CA CYS A 52 -7.32 0.61 -7.41
C CYS A 52 -7.78 0.69 -5.95
N ARG A 53 -9.07 0.91 -5.71
CA ARG A 53 -9.61 0.76 -4.36
C ARG A 53 -9.73 -0.71 -4.04
N PHE A 54 -9.47 -1.08 -2.80
CA PHE A 54 -9.65 -2.43 -2.31
C PHE A 54 -11.07 -3.00 -2.54
N GLU A 55 -12.10 -2.15 -2.42
CA GLU A 55 -13.50 -2.50 -2.70
C GLU A 55 -13.77 -2.82 -4.18
N ASP A 56 -12.98 -2.26 -5.10
CA ASP A 56 -13.12 -2.41 -6.56
C ASP A 56 -12.24 -3.55 -7.13
N VAL A 57 -11.47 -4.25 -6.30
CA VAL A 57 -10.57 -5.31 -6.78
C VAL A 57 -11.35 -6.54 -7.26
N SER A 58 -10.99 -7.00 -8.46
CA SER A 58 -11.54 -8.17 -9.14
C SER A 58 -10.43 -9.14 -9.58
N ALA A 59 -10.80 -10.35 -9.99
CA ALA A 59 -9.85 -11.35 -10.51
C ALA A 59 -9.01 -10.85 -11.70
N ASP A 60 -9.53 -9.92 -12.52
CA ASP A 60 -8.79 -9.31 -13.64
C ASP A 60 -7.52 -8.54 -13.19
N HIS A 61 -7.49 -8.11 -11.93
CA HIS A 61 -6.33 -7.44 -11.33
C HIS A 61 -5.22 -8.43 -10.94
N ALA A 62 -5.57 -9.69 -10.66
CA ALA A 62 -4.64 -10.80 -10.42
C ALA A 62 -4.23 -11.52 -11.72
N ALA A 63 -5.01 -11.37 -12.80
CA ALA A 63 -4.74 -12.03 -14.08
C ALA A 63 -3.35 -11.63 -14.65
N PRO A 64 -2.50 -12.61 -15.04
CA PRO A 64 -1.17 -12.33 -15.57
C PRO A 64 -1.24 -11.67 -16.95
N LEU A 65 -0.50 -10.58 -17.14
CA LEU A 65 -0.41 -9.90 -18.44
C LEU A 65 0.40 -10.75 -19.44
N PRO A 66 -0.10 -11.02 -20.66
CA PRO A 66 0.57 -11.92 -21.62
C PRO A 66 2.03 -11.60 -21.91
N ALA A 67 2.39 -10.30 -21.96
CA ALA A 67 3.75 -9.85 -22.24
C ALA A 67 4.76 -10.05 -21.08
N THR A 68 4.29 -10.30 -19.85
CA THR A 68 5.17 -10.36 -18.66
C THR A 68 4.92 -11.55 -17.74
N GLY A 69 3.87 -12.34 -17.96
CA GLY A 69 3.48 -13.46 -17.09
C GLY A 69 3.10 -13.05 -15.66
N ASN A 70 2.89 -11.75 -15.41
CA ASN A 70 2.73 -11.16 -14.08
C ASN A 70 1.45 -10.32 -14.01
N ALA A 71 0.76 -10.36 -12.86
CA ALA A 71 -0.38 -9.47 -12.56
C ALA A 71 0.02 -7.98 -12.69
N ARG A 72 -0.92 -7.09 -12.99
CA ARG A 72 -0.61 -5.67 -13.26
C ARG A 72 0.00 -4.97 -12.03
N LEU A 73 1.04 -4.16 -12.24
CA LEU A 73 1.60 -3.29 -11.21
C LEU A 73 0.64 -2.11 -10.96
N MET A 74 0.11 -2.01 -9.75
CA MET A 74 -0.93 -1.06 -9.34
C MET A 74 -0.75 -0.63 -7.90
N ALA A 75 -1.28 0.53 -7.54
CA ALA A 75 -1.34 1.05 -6.18
C ALA A 75 -2.72 0.77 -5.56
N TYR A 76 -2.79 -0.26 -4.72
CA TYR A 76 -4.00 -0.66 -4.02
C TYR A 76 -4.17 0.16 -2.76
N TRP A 77 -5.38 0.66 -2.48
CA TRP A 77 -5.63 1.43 -1.26
C TRP A 77 -6.96 1.07 -0.58
N GLY A 78 -6.99 1.22 0.74
CA GLY A 78 -8.17 0.97 1.55
C GLY A 78 -7.94 1.30 3.01
N LYS A 79 -9.00 1.14 3.82
CA LYS A 79 -8.96 1.32 5.27
C LYS A 79 -8.58 0.00 5.95
N ILE A 80 -7.59 0.03 6.84
CA ILE A 80 -7.18 -1.13 7.64
C ILE A 80 -8.27 -1.44 8.67
N ASP A 81 -8.74 -2.68 8.70
CA ASP A 81 -9.76 -3.17 9.62
C ASP A 81 -9.16 -4.11 10.68
N VAL A 82 -8.37 -5.10 10.22
CA VAL A 82 -7.70 -6.07 11.09
C VAL A 82 -6.19 -6.11 10.76
N PRO A 83 -5.36 -5.29 11.44
CA PRO A 83 -3.92 -5.48 11.44
C PRO A 83 -3.55 -6.74 12.24
N GLN A 84 -2.53 -7.46 11.80
CA GLN A 84 -2.04 -8.68 12.46
C GLN A 84 -0.55 -8.60 12.77
N ASP A 85 -0.15 -9.17 13.90
CA ASP A 85 1.24 -9.23 14.36
C ASP A 85 2.14 -10.06 13.44
N ASN A 86 1.56 -10.84 12.51
CA ASN A 86 2.30 -11.52 11.44
C ASN A 86 2.71 -10.58 10.29
N GLY A 87 2.11 -9.38 10.17
CA GLY A 87 2.43 -8.35 9.16
C GLY A 87 1.33 -8.15 8.12
N SER A 88 0.28 -8.96 8.18
CA SER A 88 -0.92 -8.81 7.35
C SER A 88 -1.75 -7.63 7.81
N LEU A 89 -2.13 -6.77 6.88
CA LEU A 89 -3.08 -5.67 7.08
C LEU A 89 -4.32 -6.00 6.27
N PHE A 90 -5.33 -6.60 6.91
CA PHE A 90 -6.61 -6.84 6.25
C PHE A 90 -7.36 -5.53 6.15
N LEU A 91 -7.81 -5.21 4.93
CA LEU A 91 -8.55 -3.98 4.66
C LEU A 91 -10.05 -4.28 4.65
N LYS A 92 -10.86 -3.27 4.96
CA LYS A 92 -12.32 -3.39 5.00
C LYS A 92 -12.87 -3.70 3.60
N GLY A 93 -13.46 -4.88 3.40
CA GLY A 93 -14.06 -5.32 2.13
C GLY A 93 -13.73 -6.77 1.76
N ASN A 94 -13.36 -7.00 0.49
CA ASN A 94 -13.26 -8.29 -0.22
C ASN A 94 -12.17 -9.28 0.26
N GLY A 95 -11.93 -9.42 1.57
CA GLY A 95 -11.08 -10.47 2.17
C GLY A 95 -9.56 -10.34 1.95
N MET A 96 -9.11 -9.44 1.08
CA MET A 96 -7.69 -9.29 0.76
C MET A 96 -6.85 -8.61 1.87
N SER A 97 -5.51 -8.67 1.73
CA SER A 97 -4.58 -8.01 2.67
C SER A 97 -3.39 -7.34 1.98
N ILE A 98 -2.77 -6.39 2.66
CA ILE A 98 -1.42 -5.92 2.36
C ILE A 98 -0.46 -6.64 3.31
N MET A 99 0.55 -7.32 2.76
CA MET A 99 1.55 -8.04 3.54
C MET A 99 2.79 -7.15 3.72
N VAL A 100 2.99 -6.60 4.91
CA VAL A 100 4.26 -6.00 5.32
C VAL A 100 5.13 -7.11 5.90
N LEU A 101 6.24 -7.43 5.23
CA LEU A 101 7.11 -8.55 5.64
C LEU A 101 7.51 -8.44 7.13
N PRO A 102 7.58 -9.55 7.89
CA PRO A 102 7.87 -9.53 9.33
C PRO A 102 9.06 -8.69 9.75
N LYS A 103 10.14 -8.72 8.96
CA LYS A 103 11.38 -7.94 9.16
C LYS A 103 11.21 -6.41 9.09
N HIS A 104 10.08 -5.92 8.57
CA HIS A 104 9.82 -4.50 8.33
C HIS A 104 8.84 -3.86 9.32
N LYS A 105 8.13 -4.65 10.13
CA LYS A 105 7.12 -4.14 11.09
C LYS A 105 7.67 -3.07 12.02
N ASN A 106 8.79 -3.37 12.68
CA ASN A 106 9.39 -2.46 13.66
C ASN A 106 9.82 -1.14 13.02
N THR A 107 10.28 -1.17 11.77
CA THR A 107 10.58 0.03 10.98
C THR A 107 9.31 0.85 10.74
N VAL A 108 8.23 0.21 10.29
CA VAL A 108 6.93 0.87 10.06
C VAL A 108 6.39 1.49 11.35
N THR A 109 6.21 0.71 12.43
CA THR A 109 5.63 1.20 13.68
C THR A 109 6.47 2.33 14.28
N THR A 110 7.80 2.18 14.33
CA THR A 110 8.71 3.21 14.84
C THR A 110 8.65 4.48 14.00
N SER A 111 8.63 4.37 12.66
CA SER A 111 8.55 5.54 11.76
C SER A 111 7.23 6.32 11.87
N LEU A 112 6.15 5.64 12.31
CA LEU A 112 4.83 6.23 12.49
C LEU A 112 4.54 6.65 13.95
N GLY A 113 5.49 6.44 14.87
CA GLY A 113 5.32 6.73 16.30
C GLY A 113 4.32 5.81 17.01
N LEU A 114 4.20 4.56 16.56
CA LEU A 114 3.23 3.56 17.06
C LEU A 114 3.91 2.55 17.98
N SER A 115 3.16 2.05 18.97
CA SER A 115 3.64 1.02 19.89
C SER A 115 3.57 -0.38 19.27
N GLY A 116 2.61 -0.62 18.38
CA GLY A 116 2.46 -1.89 17.67
C GLY A 116 1.71 -1.74 16.33
N VAL A 117 1.67 -2.82 15.55
CA VAL A 117 0.91 -2.83 14.29
C VAL A 117 -0.59 -2.73 14.52
N GLN A 118 -1.08 -3.08 15.72
CA GLN A 118 -2.48 -2.95 16.11
C GLN A 118 -2.96 -1.49 16.09
N ASP A 119 -2.07 -0.52 16.33
CA ASP A 119 -2.37 0.91 16.32
C ASP A 119 -2.68 1.46 14.90
N LEU A 120 -2.43 0.66 13.85
CA LEU A 120 -2.79 0.96 12.46
C LEU A 120 -4.27 0.74 12.15
N LYS A 121 -5.05 0.18 13.07
CA LYS A 121 -6.50 0.01 12.88
C LYS A 121 -7.16 1.35 12.56
N ASP A 122 -8.09 1.32 11.60
CA ASP A 122 -8.80 2.49 11.06
C ASP A 122 -7.93 3.51 10.28
N TRP A 123 -6.62 3.29 10.10
CA TRP A 123 -5.80 4.07 9.16
C TRP A 123 -6.09 3.66 7.72
N PHE A 124 -5.86 4.58 6.79
CA PHE A 124 -5.78 4.23 5.38
C PHE A 124 -4.35 3.84 5.02
N VAL A 125 -4.22 2.93 4.06
CA VAL A 125 -2.94 2.49 3.53
C VAL A 125 -3.02 2.45 2.00
N ILE A 126 -1.91 2.80 1.35
CA ILE A 126 -1.69 2.62 -0.08
C ILE A 126 -0.46 1.74 -0.26
N ALA A 127 -0.51 0.74 -1.13
CA ALA A 127 0.60 -0.14 -1.44
C ALA A 127 0.70 -0.35 -2.96
N GLU A 128 1.83 0.05 -3.55
CA GLU A 128 2.18 -0.33 -4.92
C GLU A 128 2.73 -1.75 -4.93
N GLY A 129 2.10 -2.62 -5.71
CA GLY A 129 2.57 -3.98 -5.94
C GLY A 129 1.79 -4.69 -7.02
N ARG A 130 1.96 -6.01 -7.05
CA ARG A 130 1.17 -6.92 -7.89
C ARG A 130 0.25 -7.71 -6.99
N LEU A 131 -0.95 -8.00 -7.45
CA LEU A 131 -1.91 -8.81 -6.73
C LEU A 131 -1.51 -10.28 -6.86
N ASN A 132 -1.47 -11.00 -5.74
CA ASN A 132 -1.15 -12.43 -5.66
C ASN A 132 -2.36 -13.16 -5.07
N GLU A 133 -2.60 -14.41 -5.49
CA GLU A 133 -3.63 -15.28 -4.92
C GLU A 133 -3.02 -16.16 -3.81
N ALA A 134 -3.69 -16.30 -2.66
CA ALA A 134 -3.21 -17.13 -1.55
C ALA A 134 -3.55 -18.61 -1.75
N GLY A 135 -3.05 -19.23 -2.83
CA GLY A 135 -3.40 -20.60 -3.22
C GLY A 135 -4.82 -20.70 -3.78
N THR A 136 -5.28 -21.92 -4.06
CA THR A 136 -6.52 -22.18 -4.80
C THR A 136 -7.76 -21.65 -4.08
N GLY A 137 -8.37 -20.58 -4.61
CA GLY A 137 -9.55 -19.94 -4.00
C GLY A 137 -9.21 -19.05 -2.80
N GLY A 138 -7.94 -18.66 -2.67
CA GLY A 138 -7.45 -17.87 -1.55
C GLY A 138 -7.77 -16.38 -1.64
N ASN A 139 -7.76 -15.71 -0.48
CA ASN A 139 -7.78 -14.26 -0.40
C ASN A 139 -6.61 -13.66 -1.21
N PHE A 140 -6.85 -12.58 -1.94
CA PHE A 140 -5.76 -11.89 -2.63
C PHE A 140 -4.84 -11.16 -1.64
N TYR A 141 -3.60 -10.87 -2.03
CA TYR A 141 -2.71 -10.03 -1.25
C TYR A 141 -1.66 -9.27 -2.08
N VAL A 142 -1.20 -8.15 -1.52
CA VAL A 142 -0.11 -7.33 -2.07
C VAL A 142 1.12 -7.50 -1.17
N ASP A 143 2.17 -8.13 -1.70
CA ASP A 143 3.46 -8.32 -1.01
C ASP A 143 4.34 -7.06 -1.11
N VAL A 144 4.51 -6.35 0.01
CA VAL A 144 5.36 -5.15 0.09
C VAL A 144 6.77 -5.53 0.55
N ARG A 145 7.59 -5.88 -0.45
CA ARG A 145 9.03 -6.18 -0.25
C ARG A 145 9.92 -4.96 -0.06
N ASN A 146 9.43 -3.78 -0.45
CA ASN A 146 10.15 -2.51 -0.37
C ASN A 146 9.24 -1.46 0.29
N LEU A 147 9.66 -0.94 1.44
CA LEU A 147 8.88 0.03 2.21
C LEU A 147 8.67 1.38 1.49
N SER A 148 9.47 1.72 0.46
CA SER A 148 9.20 2.92 -0.35
C SER A 148 7.96 2.80 -1.25
N LYS A 149 7.34 1.61 -1.33
CA LYS A 149 6.12 1.33 -2.09
C LYS A 149 4.86 1.25 -1.22
N ILE A 150 4.93 1.56 0.08
CA ILE A 150 3.78 1.63 0.97
C ILE A 150 3.75 2.98 1.69
N ALA A 151 2.55 3.54 1.90
CA ALA A 151 2.37 4.69 2.76
C ALA A 151 1.09 4.56 3.59
N PHE A 152 1.11 5.17 4.77
CA PHE A 152 0.05 5.12 5.77
C PHE A 152 -0.50 6.52 6.01
N ILE A 153 -1.81 6.61 6.14
CA ILE A 153 -2.56 7.86 6.29
C ILE A 153 -3.41 7.72 7.54
N LYS A 154 -3.05 8.44 8.60
CA LYS A 154 -3.81 8.51 9.85
C LYS A 154 -5.23 9.05 9.58
N PRO A 155 -6.29 8.50 10.20
CA PRO A 155 -7.62 9.09 10.06
C PRO A 155 -7.66 10.50 10.65
N LYS A 156 -8.51 11.38 10.08
CA LYS A 156 -8.82 12.67 10.70
C LYS A 156 -9.48 12.43 12.06
N SER A 157 -9.01 13.15 13.07
CA SER A 157 -9.62 13.23 14.41
C SER A 157 -10.80 14.20 14.39
#